data_AF-A0A938PFR8-F1
#
_entry.id   AF-A0A938PFR8-F1
#
_cell.length_a   1.000
_cell.length_b   1.000
_cell.length_c   1.000
_cell.angle_alpha   90.00
_cell.angle_beta   90.00
_cell.angle_gamma   90.00
#
_symmetry.space_group_name_H-M   'P 1'
#
loop_
_entity.id
_entity.type
_entity.pdbx_description
1 polymer ?
#
loop_
_entity_poly.entity_id
_entity_poly.type
_entity_poly.pdbx_seq_one_letter_code
_entity_poly.pdbx_strand_id
1 'polypeptide(L)' 'MDIIPNKCDFCGVCVGVCPEDAIELKEAEIKIIEPLCTNCAKCVWCCPIEVLVFRKDKIQELKKEVLNNSI' A
#
# COMPACT_ATOMS: atom_id res chain seq x y z
N MET A 1 1.14 -0.86 4.36
CA MET A 1 0.41 -0.56 3.11
C MET A 1 -0.43 -1.78 2.82
N ASP A 2 -1.66 -1.68 2.35
CA ASP A 2 -2.56 -2.85 2.28
C ASP A 2 -2.82 -3.29 0.83
N ILE A 3 -3.05 -4.58 0.66
CA ILE A 3 -3.38 -5.20 -0.63
C ILE A 3 -4.81 -5.72 -0.56
N ILE A 4 -5.67 -5.32 -1.50
CA ILE A 4 -7.02 -5.86 -1.60
C ILE A 4 -6.91 -7.35 -2.00
N PRO A 5 -7.45 -8.29 -1.20
CA PRO A 5 -7.31 -9.72 -1.47
C PRO A 5 -7.99 -10.10 -2.78
N ASN A 6 -7.40 -11.06 -3.50
CA ASN A 6 -7.95 -11.66 -4.73
C ASN A 6 -8.25 -10.67 -5.87
N LYS A 7 -7.59 -9.51 -5.90
CA LYS A 7 -7.71 -8.53 -6.99
C LYS A 7 -6.43 -8.31 -7.80
N CYS A 8 -5.27 -8.62 -7.24
CA CYS A 8 -3.99 -8.45 -7.95
C CYS A 8 -3.93 -9.39 -9.16
N ASP A 9 -3.50 -8.86 -10.31
CA ASP A 9 -3.24 -9.63 -11.53
C ASP A 9 -1.78 -10.08 -11.66
N PHE A 10 -0.95 -9.74 -10.66
CA PHE A 10 0.47 -10.07 -10.58
C PHE A 10 1.32 -9.47 -11.72
N CYS A 11 0.93 -8.31 -12.26
CA CYS A 11 1.70 -7.63 -13.32
C CYS A 11 3.11 -7.17 -12.93
N GLY A 12 3.41 -7.06 -11.63
CA GLY A 12 4.76 -6.73 -11.12
C GLY A 12 5.19 -5.26 -11.22
N VAL A 13 4.36 -4.36 -11.76
CA VAL A 13 4.74 -2.93 -11.93
C VAL A 13 5.07 -2.24 -10.60
N CYS A 14 4.39 -2.65 -9.52
CA CYS A 14 4.61 -2.12 -8.18
C CYS A 14 5.99 -2.48 -7.61
N VAL A 15 6.54 -3.65 -7.98
CA VAL A 15 7.90 -4.07 -7.61
C VAL A 15 8.91 -3.11 -8.22
N GLY A 16 8.81 -2.86 -9.53
CA GLY A 16 9.78 -2.01 -10.25
C GLY A 16 9.75 -0.53 -9.86
N VAL A 17 8.61 -0.01 -9.37
CA VAL A 17 8.51 1.41 -8.95
C VAL A 17 8.94 1.65 -7.50
N CYS A 18 9.06 0.59 -6.69
CA CYS A 18 9.32 0.73 -5.26
C CYS A 18 10.79 1.12 -5.04
N PRO A 19 11.09 2.33 -4.52
CA PRO A 19 12.48 2.76 -4.34
C PRO A 19 13.20 2.04 -3.18
N GLU A 20 12.44 1.40 -2.29
CA GLU A 20 12.94 0.71 -1.10
C GLU A 20 12.93 -0.82 -1.27
N ASP A 21 12.60 -1.31 -2.47
CA ASP A 21 12.41 -2.75 -2.74
C ASP A 21 11.46 -3.44 -1.74
N ALA A 22 10.48 -2.70 -1.23
CA ALA A 22 9.58 -3.14 -0.17
C ALA A 22 8.42 -4.03 -0.67
N ILE A 23 8.39 -4.40 -1.95
CA ILE A 23 7.33 -5.21 -2.54
C ILE A 23 7.94 -6.41 -3.24
N GLU A 24 7.54 -7.60 -2.81
CA GLU A 24 7.91 -8.86 -3.46
C GLU A 24 6.73 -9.40 -4.26
N LEU A 25 7.04 -9.94 -5.44
CA LEU A 25 6.13 -10.75 -6.23
C LEU A 25 6.76 -12.13 -6.45
N LYS A 26 6.08 -13.18 -6.00
CA LYS A 26 6.49 -14.57 -6.19
C LYS A 26 5.30 -15.37 -6.68
N GLU A 27 5.41 -15.93 -7.89
CA GLU A 27 4.32 -16.65 -8.56
C GLU A 27 3.01 -15.81 -8.58
N ALA A 28 1.97 -16.28 -7.89
CA ALA A 28 0.68 -15.60 -7.74
C ALA A 28 0.50 -15.05 -6.30
N GLU A 29 1.59 -14.60 -5.68
CA GLU A 29 1.57 -13.97 -4.36
C GLU A 29 2.35 -12.64 -4.39
N ILE A 30 1.69 -11.59 -3.92
CA ILE A 30 2.30 -10.26 -3.73
C ILE A 30 2.35 -9.97 -2.22
N LYS A 31 3.49 -9.48 -1.76
CA LYS A 31 3.72 -9.16 -0.34
C LYS A 31 4.44 -7.83 -0.18
N ILE A 32 4.06 -7.09 0.86
CA ILE A 32 4.77 -5.88 1.29
C ILE A 32 5.66 -6.22 2.48
N ILE A 33 6.94 -5.88 2.38
CA ILE A 33 7.91 -5.96 3.47
C ILE A 33 7.74 -4.70 4.31
N GLU A 34 6.89 -4.80 5.33
CA GLU A 34 6.48 -3.66 6.17
C GLU A 34 7.63 -2.83 6.76
N PRO A 35 8.76 -3.42 7.25
CA PRO A 35 9.90 -2.64 7.72
C PRO A 35 10.57 -1.74 6.68
N LEU A 36 10.43 -2.05 5.39
CA LEU A 36 11.03 -1.27 4.29
C LEU A 36 10.05 -0.25 3.69
N CYS A 37 8.75 -0.40 3.94
CA CYS A 37 7.73 0.43 3.31
C CYS A 37 7.63 1.81 3.98
N THR A 38 8.11 2.85 3.29
CA THR A 38 8.04 4.25 3.73
C THR A 38 6.66 4.90 3.56
N ASN A 39 5.68 4.18 2.98
CA ASN A 39 4.37 4.72 2.60
C ASN A 39 4.43 5.88 1.58
N CYS A 40 5.43 5.90 0.69
CA CYS A 40 5.58 6.94 -0.35
C CYS A 40 4.51 6.89 -1.47
N ALA A 41 3.63 5.89 -1.46
CA ALA A 41 2.47 5.74 -2.34
C ALA A 41 2.72 5.57 -3.84
N LYS A 42 3.97 5.52 -4.33
CA LYS A 42 4.27 5.27 -5.76
C LYS A 42 3.59 4.01 -6.31
N CYS A 43 3.54 2.96 -5.50
CA CYS A 43 2.91 1.69 -5.85
C CYS A 43 1.38 1.77 -5.96
N VAL A 44 0.74 2.75 -5.30
CA VAL A 44 -0.70 3.06 -5.47
C VAL A 44 -0.91 3.65 -6.85
N TRP A 45 -0.15 4.72 -7.13
CA TRP A 45 -0.32 5.51 -8.34
C TRP A 45 -0.01 4.74 -9.62
N CYS A 46 0.93 3.79 -9.56
CA CYS A 46 1.30 3.01 -10.73
C CYS A 46 0.40 1.79 -10.97
N CYS A 47 -0.38 1.33 -9.97
CA CYS A 47 -1.08 0.05 -10.06
C CYS A 47 -2.33 0.20 -10.95
N PRO A 48 -2.39 -0.46 -12.12
CA PRO A 48 -3.53 -0.32 -13.03
C PRO A 48 -4.81 -1.00 -12.50
N ILE A 49 -4.67 -1.94 -11.56
CA ILE A 49 -5.79 -2.66 -10.93
C ILE A 49 -6.25 -1.99 -9.63
N GLU A 50 -5.53 -0.96 -9.17
CA GLU A 50 -5.84 -0.20 -7.95
C GLU A 50 -5.94 -1.10 -6.69
N VAL A 51 -5.09 -2.14 -6.62
CA VAL A 51 -5.12 -3.13 -5.53
C VAL A 51 -4.39 -2.68 -4.26
N LEU A 52 -3.48 -1.72 -4.37
CA LEU A 52 -2.65 -1.21 -3.28
C LEU A 52 -3.31 0.02 -2.65
N VAL A 53 -3.64 -0.04 -1.36
CA VAL A 53 -4.32 1.05 -0.63
C VAL A 53 -3.63 1.43 0.68
N PHE A 54 -3.84 2.67 1.13
CA PHE A 54 -3.33 3.12 2.43
C PHE A 54 -3.96 2.33 3.58
N ARG A 55 -3.16 2.06 4.62
CA ARG A 55 -3.63 1.39 5.84
C ARG A 55 -4.76 2.17 6.49
N LYS A 56 -5.90 1.50 6.67
CA LYS A 56 -7.10 2.09 7.27
C LYS A 56 -6.89 2.48 8.73
N ASP A 57 -6.09 1.71 9.46
CA ASP A 57 -5.88 1.87 10.91
C ASP A 57 -5.30 3.25 11.23
N LYS A 58 -4.30 3.67 10.43
CA LYS A 58 -3.64 4.96 10.57
C LYS A 58 -4.54 6.14 10.14
N ILE A 59 -5.40 5.92 9.14
CA ILE A 59 -6.41 6.91 8.72
C ILE A 59 -7.47 7.10 9.82
N GLN A 60 -7.90 6.03 10.49
CA GLN A 60 -8.89 6.11 11.57
C GLN A 60 -8.36 6.84 12.80
N GLU A 61 -7.09 6.62 13.13
CA GLU A 61 -6.41 7.36 14.19
C GLU A 61 -6.31 8.86 13.88
N LEU A 62 -5.84 9.21 12.68
CA LEU A 62 -5.79 10.60 12.20
C LEU A 62 -7.18 11.26 12.18
N LYS A 63 -8.23 10.53 11.77
CA LYS A 63 -9.60 11.06 11.79
C LYS A 63 -10.09 11.38 13.20
N LYS A 64 -9.73 10.55 14.20
CA LYS A 64 -10.05 10.83 15.61
C LYS A 64 -9.31 12.06 16.10
N GLU A 65 -8.02 12.18 15.79
CA GLU A 65 -7.21 13.35 16.16
C GLU A 65 -7.74 14.65 15.53
N VAL A 66 -8.05 14.64 14.24
CA VAL A 66 -8.61 15.80 13.52
C VAL A 66 -10.00 16.15 14.05
N LEU A 67 -10.86 15.17 14.32
CA LEU A 67 -12.19 15.40 14.90
C LEU A 67 -12.10 16.00 16.31
N ASN A 68 -11.13 15.54 17.11
CA ASN A 68 -10.90 16.03 18.47
C ASN A 68 -10.28 17.43 18.52
N ASN A 69 -9.56 17.86 17.48
CA ASN A 69 -8.93 19.19 17.38
C ASN A 69 -9.81 20.22 16.63
N SER A 70 -11.02 19.85 16.21
CA SER A 70 -11.98 20.73 15.52
C SER A 70 -13.09 21.26 16.47
N ILE A 71 -12.86 21.21 17.79
CA ILE A 71 -13.71 21.78 18.85
C ILE A 71 -12.87 22.74 19.68
#